data_AF-A0A146KND8-F1
#
_entry.id   AF-A0A146KND8-F1
#
_cell.length_a   1.000
_cell.length_b   1.000
_cell.length_c   1.000
_cell.angle_alpha   90.00
_cell.angle_beta   90.00
_cell.angle_gamma   90.00
#
_symmetry.space_group_name_H-M   'P 1'
#
loop_
_entity.id
_entity.type
_entity.pdbx_description
1 polymer ?
#
loop_
_entity_poly.entity_id
_entity_poly.type
_entity_poly.pdbx_seq_one_letter_code
_entity_poly.pdbx_strand_id
1 'polypeptide(L)'
;QEYKISSTTMMRSTFVALAGLMMVVADVFGVDVNNLQQLADAKKGGEKLITIKNLEVPAGVTLDLDNLQAGTTVEFAGKVTFGYTQWLGPLIKITGKNIKIEGKPGHVIDGDGARWWDGKGGNGGRKKPRFIYFQASDSVITGLRIKNSPVHCFAVNGCNNVHLTDISMDNRDGRVKGHNTDAFDVANSDGVFIKNCDVYNQDDCLAINSGRNIVFENNTCTGGHGISIGSVGNGAQVEKVLVKGCKVAQSTLGIRIKTKKDESCLLKDITFDDIVLKNIKKRGINIQGNYKNSGPTGPPSPNCPIQNLVINNVRGNVDSKGTNIAVWVANASNWFWNSRVTGGKRELPCKGVPAGMDIKCGKAA
;
A
#
# COMPACT_ATOMS: atom_id res chain seq x y z
N GLN A 1 44.49 44.50 -74.03
CA GLN A 1 45.14 44.80 -72.75
C GLN A 1 44.59 43.82 -71.73
N GLU A 2 45.49 43.09 -71.06
CA GLU A 2 45.22 42.09 -70.03
C GLU A 2 44.47 42.68 -68.82
N TYR A 3 43.66 41.87 -68.09
CA TYR A 3 44.04 41.35 -66.76
C TYR A 3 42.97 40.40 -66.14
N LYS A 4 43.47 39.38 -65.43
CA LYS A 4 42.82 38.30 -64.63
C LYS A 4 41.91 38.82 -63.49
N ILE A 5 41.01 38.05 -62.87
CA ILE A 5 41.22 37.15 -61.68
C ILE A 5 39.86 36.46 -61.35
N SER A 6 39.77 35.11 -61.42
CA SER A 6 39.64 34.11 -60.32
C SER A 6 38.51 34.28 -59.28
N SER A 7 37.59 33.30 -59.23
CA SER A 7 37.21 32.57 -58.00
C SER A 7 36.27 31.40 -58.35
N THR A 8 36.75 30.17 -58.21
CA THR A 8 35.98 28.93 -58.35
C THR A 8 35.60 28.45 -56.96
N THR A 9 34.32 28.52 -56.59
CA THR A 9 33.81 27.87 -55.36
C THR A 9 33.14 26.55 -55.75
N MET A 10 33.80 25.45 -55.43
CA MET A 10 33.33 24.08 -55.63
C MET A 10 32.43 23.69 -54.45
N MET A 11 31.11 23.68 -54.65
CA MET A 11 30.15 23.24 -53.64
C MET A 11 30.07 21.71 -53.66
N ARG A 12 30.67 21.04 -52.66
CA ARG A 12 30.53 19.59 -52.45
C ARG A 12 29.15 19.30 -51.85
N SER A 13 28.29 18.65 -52.62
CA SER A 13 27.03 18.09 -52.15
C SER A 13 27.29 16.82 -51.34
N THR A 14 27.23 16.92 -50.01
CA THR A 14 27.27 15.77 -49.12
C THR A 14 25.89 15.11 -49.12
N PHE A 15 25.78 13.90 -49.71
CA PHE A 15 24.61 13.04 -49.53
C PHE A 15 24.55 12.58 -48.06
N VAL A 16 23.61 13.10 -47.29
CA VAL A 16 23.26 12.57 -45.97
C VAL A 16 22.28 11.43 -46.21
N ALA A 17 22.77 10.19 -46.06
CA ALA A 17 21.89 9.02 -45.99
C ALA A 17 21.08 9.11 -44.69
N LEU A 18 19.78 9.40 -44.80
CA LEU A 18 18.84 9.17 -43.71
C LEU A 18 18.74 7.65 -43.50
N ALA A 19 19.51 7.13 -42.54
CA ALA A 19 19.25 5.81 -41.98
C ALA A 19 17.94 5.90 -41.19
N GLY A 20 16.83 5.50 -41.83
CA GLY A 20 15.56 5.32 -41.16
C GLY A 20 15.74 4.32 -40.02
N LEU A 21 15.53 4.79 -38.79
CA LEU A 21 15.48 3.95 -37.61
C LEU A 21 14.25 3.03 -37.76
N MET A 22 14.45 1.83 -38.30
CA MET A 22 13.45 0.77 -38.30
C MET A 22 13.21 0.40 -36.82
N MET A 23 12.18 0.98 -36.20
CA MET A 23 11.62 0.43 -34.97
C MET A 23 11.03 -0.92 -35.33
N VAL A 24 11.80 -1.98 -35.11
CA VAL A 24 11.26 -3.33 -35.04
C VAL A 24 10.38 -3.34 -33.80
N VAL A 25 9.08 -3.12 -33.98
CA VAL A 25 8.09 -3.50 -32.99
C VAL A 25 8.13 -5.01 -32.99
N ALA A 26 8.91 -5.60 -32.08
CA ALA A 26 8.79 -7.02 -31.81
C ALA A 26 7.36 -7.20 -31.28
N ASP A 27 6.49 -7.80 -32.08
CA ASP A 27 5.21 -8.29 -31.61
C ASP A 27 5.53 -9.27 -30.47
N VAL A 28 5.38 -8.80 -29.23
CA VAL A 28 5.44 -9.68 -28.07
C VAL A 28 4.15 -10.48 -28.13
N PHE A 29 4.21 -11.64 -28.79
CA PHE A 29 3.10 -12.60 -28.80
C PHE A 29 2.86 -13.03 -27.35
N GLY A 30 1.79 -12.51 -26.76
CA GLY A 30 1.36 -12.91 -25.42
C GLY A 30 0.66 -14.26 -25.44
N VAL A 31 0.74 -14.97 -24.32
CA VAL A 31 0.00 -16.23 -24.12
C VAL A 31 -1.20 -16.00 -23.22
N ASP A 32 -2.39 -16.41 -23.69
CA ASP A 32 -3.59 -16.45 -22.86
C ASP A 32 -3.58 -17.74 -22.02
N VAL A 33 -3.75 -17.59 -20.70
CA VAL A 33 -3.85 -18.71 -19.75
C VAL A 33 -5.19 -18.68 -19.03
N ASN A 34 -5.90 -19.80 -19.08
CA ASN A 34 -7.21 -19.98 -18.42
C ASN A 34 -7.21 -21.14 -17.42
N ASN A 35 -6.08 -21.83 -17.25
CA ASN A 35 -5.86 -22.85 -16.23
C ASN A 35 -4.41 -22.81 -15.71
N LEU A 36 -4.18 -23.48 -14.58
CA LEU A 36 -2.87 -23.45 -13.91
C LEU A 36 -1.76 -24.20 -14.66
N GLN A 37 -2.11 -25.20 -15.48
CA GLN A 37 -1.11 -25.91 -16.29
C GLN A 37 -0.53 -24.99 -17.36
N GLN A 38 -1.39 -24.27 -18.09
CA GLN A 38 -0.96 -23.27 -19.08
C GLN A 38 -0.08 -22.18 -18.45
N LEU A 39 -0.41 -21.73 -17.24
CA LEU A 39 0.43 -20.77 -16.52
C LEU A 39 1.81 -21.35 -16.20
N ALA A 40 1.88 -22.60 -15.73
CA ALA A 40 3.15 -23.28 -15.47
C ALA A 40 3.98 -23.44 -16.74
N ASP A 41 3.34 -23.81 -17.85
CA ASP A 41 3.98 -23.97 -19.16
C ASP A 41 4.50 -22.62 -19.69
N ALA A 42 3.72 -21.55 -19.57
CA ALA A 42 4.13 -20.19 -19.95
C ALA A 42 5.36 -19.71 -19.14
N LYS A 43 5.35 -19.93 -17.81
CA LYS A 43 6.49 -19.61 -16.95
C LYS A 43 7.74 -20.41 -17.35
N LYS A 44 7.58 -21.70 -17.64
CA LYS A 44 8.68 -22.59 -18.05
C LYS A 44 9.22 -22.23 -19.45
N GLY A 45 8.34 -21.82 -20.36
CA GLY A 45 8.69 -21.35 -21.70
C GLY A 45 9.41 -20.01 -21.73
N GLY A 46 9.33 -19.23 -20.65
CA GLY A 46 9.96 -17.91 -20.56
C GLY A 46 9.16 -16.81 -21.26
N GLU A 47 7.85 -17.00 -21.38
CA GLU A 47 6.94 -16.04 -21.99
C GLU A 47 7.00 -14.70 -21.26
N LYS A 48 7.14 -13.61 -22.02
CA LYS A 48 7.26 -12.25 -21.47
C LYS A 48 5.93 -11.53 -21.30
N LEU A 49 4.87 -12.02 -21.93
CA LEU A 49 3.52 -11.50 -21.77
C LEU A 49 2.56 -12.66 -21.51
N ILE A 50 1.98 -12.69 -20.30
CA ILE A 50 1.06 -13.74 -19.86
C ILE A 50 -0.28 -13.09 -19.48
N THR A 51 -1.34 -13.43 -20.19
CA THR A 51 -2.70 -12.94 -19.90
C THR A 51 -3.49 -14.00 -19.16
N ILE A 52 -3.70 -13.81 -17.86
CA ILE A 52 -4.56 -14.67 -17.04
C ILE A 52 -6.02 -14.27 -17.25
N LYS A 53 -6.81 -15.16 -17.83
CA LYS A 53 -8.18 -14.86 -18.25
C LYS A 53 -9.19 -15.87 -17.73
N ASN A 54 -10.23 -15.38 -17.04
CA ASN A 54 -11.35 -16.19 -16.57
C ASN A 54 -10.92 -17.45 -15.78
N LEU A 55 -9.88 -17.31 -14.96
CA LEU A 55 -9.26 -18.42 -14.24
C LEU A 55 -10.00 -18.72 -12.94
N GLU A 56 -10.37 -19.97 -12.73
CA GLU A 56 -10.83 -20.48 -11.44
C GLU A 56 -9.70 -21.24 -10.75
N VAL A 57 -9.13 -20.65 -9.71
CA VAL A 57 -8.05 -21.28 -8.93
C VAL A 57 -8.69 -22.33 -7.99
N PRO A 58 -8.25 -23.59 -8.00
CA PRO A 58 -8.81 -24.63 -7.14
C PRO A 58 -8.72 -24.30 -5.65
N ALA A 59 -9.59 -24.92 -4.84
CA ALA A 59 -9.60 -24.72 -3.40
C ALA A 59 -8.28 -25.14 -2.76
N GLY A 60 -7.69 -24.26 -1.95
CA GLY A 60 -6.44 -24.55 -1.22
C GLY A 60 -5.18 -24.46 -2.07
N VAL A 61 -5.30 -23.97 -3.31
CA VAL A 61 -4.19 -23.81 -4.25
C VAL A 61 -3.89 -22.33 -4.41
N THR A 62 -2.60 -22.01 -4.49
CA THR A 62 -2.10 -20.67 -4.77
C THR A 62 -2.05 -20.45 -6.29
N LEU A 63 -2.52 -19.30 -6.77
CA LEU A 63 -2.15 -18.79 -8.09
C LEU A 63 -0.66 -18.40 -8.06
N ASP A 64 0.17 -19.29 -8.61
CA ASP A 64 1.62 -19.23 -8.49
C ASP A 64 2.27 -18.37 -9.59
N LEU A 65 2.50 -17.10 -9.25
CA LEU A 65 3.32 -16.14 -10.00
C LEU A 65 4.67 -15.91 -9.29
N ASP A 66 5.19 -16.93 -8.61
CA ASP A 66 6.51 -16.91 -7.98
C ASP A 66 7.61 -17.05 -9.04
N ASN A 67 8.75 -16.39 -8.80
CA ASN A 67 9.96 -16.42 -9.61
C ASN A 67 9.72 -16.11 -11.09
N LEU A 68 8.86 -15.12 -11.38
CA LEU A 68 8.69 -14.63 -12.74
C LEU A 68 10.03 -14.14 -13.29
N GLN A 69 10.31 -14.48 -14.55
CA GLN A 69 11.53 -14.02 -15.20
C GLN A 69 11.54 -12.50 -15.32
N ALA A 70 12.73 -11.91 -15.32
CA ALA A 70 12.84 -10.47 -15.49
C ALA A 70 12.24 -10.00 -16.82
N GLY A 71 11.57 -8.85 -16.78
CA GLY A 71 10.84 -8.26 -17.91
C GLY A 71 9.45 -8.85 -18.16
N THR A 72 8.99 -9.82 -17.36
CA THR A 72 7.67 -10.42 -17.57
C THR A 72 6.54 -9.45 -17.21
N THR A 73 5.58 -9.33 -18.12
CA THR A 73 4.29 -8.68 -17.90
C THR A 73 3.20 -9.73 -17.72
N VAL A 74 2.44 -9.62 -16.64
CA VAL A 74 1.25 -10.44 -16.39
C VAL A 74 0.02 -9.54 -16.40
N GLU A 75 -0.95 -9.90 -17.23
CA GLU A 75 -2.21 -9.16 -17.38
C GLU A 75 -3.37 -9.99 -16.83
N PHE A 76 -4.20 -9.40 -15.97
CA PHE A 76 -5.45 -10.00 -15.54
C PHE A 76 -6.60 -9.53 -16.44
N ALA A 77 -7.33 -10.48 -17.02
CA ALA A 77 -8.49 -10.23 -17.87
C ALA A 77 -9.71 -11.04 -17.40
N GLY A 78 -10.91 -10.47 -17.57
CA GLY A 78 -12.14 -11.12 -17.11
C GLY A 78 -12.14 -11.37 -15.59
N LYS A 79 -12.66 -12.51 -15.14
CA LYS A 79 -12.83 -12.78 -13.71
C LYS A 79 -11.89 -13.88 -13.22
N VAL A 80 -11.04 -13.59 -12.23
CA VAL A 80 -10.30 -14.61 -11.50
C VAL A 80 -10.99 -14.91 -10.17
N THR A 81 -11.18 -16.19 -9.85
CA THR A 81 -11.82 -16.65 -8.61
C THR A 81 -11.02 -17.75 -7.92
N PHE A 82 -11.42 -18.09 -6.69
CA PHE A 82 -10.73 -19.07 -5.86
C PHE A 82 -11.73 -20.04 -5.22
N GLY A 83 -11.41 -21.33 -5.24
CA GLY A 83 -12.17 -22.37 -4.54
C GLY A 83 -12.12 -22.19 -3.01
N TYR A 84 -13.16 -22.66 -2.32
CA TYR A 84 -13.28 -22.51 -0.88
C TYR A 84 -12.58 -23.63 -0.11
N THR A 85 -11.67 -23.26 0.80
CA THR A 85 -11.19 -24.12 1.88
C THR A 85 -10.68 -23.28 3.05
N GLN A 86 -10.54 -23.86 4.24
CA GLN A 86 -9.98 -23.19 5.41
C GLN A 86 -8.48 -23.43 5.51
N TRP A 87 -7.70 -22.44 5.06
CA TRP A 87 -6.25 -22.46 5.02
C TRP A 87 -5.70 -21.04 5.20
N LEU A 88 -4.38 -20.89 5.26
CA LEU A 88 -3.73 -19.59 5.52
C LEU A 88 -3.30 -18.86 4.25
N GLY A 89 -3.41 -19.50 3.08
CA GLY A 89 -3.00 -18.91 1.81
C GLY A 89 -1.48 -18.83 1.65
N PRO A 90 -0.98 -17.91 0.81
CA PRO A 90 -1.73 -16.86 0.10
C PRO A 90 -2.59 -17.39 -1.06
N LEU A 91 -3.60 -16.64 -1.49
CA LEU A 91 -4.36 -16.96 -2.72
C LEU A 91 -3.54 -16.70 -3.98
N ILE A 92 -2.73 -15.63 -4.00
CA ILE A 92 -1.80 -15.30 -5.09
C ILE A 92 -0.41 -15.05 -4.48
N LYS A 93 0.62 -15.63 -5.08
CA LYS A 93 2.01 -15.33 -4.75
C LYS A 93 2.68 -14.72 -5.96
N ILE A 94 3.22 -13.51 -5.83
CA ILE A 94 3.88 -12.77 -6.91
C ILE A 94 5.30 -12.44 -6.48
N THR A 95 6.29 -12.96 -7.19
CA THR A 95 7.70 -12.58 -6.98
C THR A 95 8.49 -12.49 -8.28
N GLY A 96 9.51 -11.64 -8.28
CA GLY A 96 10.36 -11.43 -9.46
C GLY A 96 11.15 -10.13 -9.38
N LYS A 97 11.83 -9.80 -10.48
CA LYS A 97 12.56 -8.54 -10.65
C LYS A 97 12.19 -7.92 -11.98
N ASN A 98 11.99 -6.60 -12.05
CA ASN A 98 11.61 -5.92 -13.29
C ASN A 98 10.36 -6.55 -13.93
N ILE A 99 9.33 -6.81 -13.12
CA ILE A 99 8.06 -7.38 -13.58
C ILE A 99 6.95 -6.33 -13.56
N LYS A 100 5.97 -6.51 -14.44
CA LYS A 100 4.77 -5.67 -14.50
C LYS A 100 3.54 -6.55 -14.30
N ILE A 101 2.68 -6.18 -13.37
CA ILE A 101 1.38 -6.82 -13.15
C ILE A 101 0.31 -5.78 -13.43
N GLU A 102 -0.62 -6.07 -14.34
CA GLU A 102 -1.66 -5.11 -14.72
C GLU A 102 -3.03 -5.74 -14.92
N GLY A 103 -4.06 -4.90 -14.86
CA GLY A 103 -5.45 -5.30 -15.03
C GLY A 103 -6.06 -4.72 -16.31
N LYS A 104 -6.57 -5.57 -17.19
CA LYS A 104 -7.29 -5.13 -18.39
C LYS A 104 -8.65 -4.49 -18.04
N PRO A 105 -9.23 -3.65 -18.93
CA PRO A 105 -10.57 -3.10 -18.71
C PRO A 105 -11.60 -4.18 -18.38
N GLY A 106 -12.39 -3.94 -17.32
CA GLY A 106 -13.44 -4.86 -16.88
C GLY A 106 -12.98 -6.09 -16.08
N HIS A 107 -11.67 -6.29 -15.88
CA HIS A 107 -11.21 -7.41 -15.07
C HIS A 107 -11.60 -7.27 -13.59
N VAL A 108 -11.63 -8.39 -12.86
CA VAL A 108 -11.74 -8.42 -11.41
C VAL A 108 -11.10 -9.69 -10.85
N ILE A 109 -10.35 -9.55 -9.76
CA ILE A 109 -9.87 -10.65 -8.93
C ILE A 109 -10.79 -10.73 -7.71
N ASP A 110 -11.69 -11.71 -7.70
CA ASP A 110 -12.74 -11.84 -6.69
C ASP A 110 -12.42 -12.98 -5.71
N GLY A 111 -12.08 -12.60 -4.48
CA GLY A 111 -11.83 -13.56 -3.41
C GLY A 111 -13.08 -14.24 -2.88
N ASP A 112 -14.27 -13.66 -3.13
CA ASP A 112 -15.54 -14.08 -2.54
C ASP A 112 -15.41 -14.38 -1.02
N GLY A 113 -14.83 -13.41 -0.31
CA GLY A 113 -14.43 -13.48 1.09
C GLY A 113 -15.57 -13.75 2.08
N ALA A 114 -16.82 -13.51 1.67
CA ALA A 114 -18.01 -13.79 2.49
C ALA A 114 -18.09 -15.26 2.94
N ARG A 115 -17.50 -16.19 2.18
CA ARG A 115 -17.38 -17.61 2.55
C ARG A 115 -16.53 -17.84 3.81
N TRP A 116 -15.63 -16.91 4.14
CA TRP A 116 -14.77 -16.98 5.33
C TRP A 116 -15.16 -16.01 6.45
N TRP A 117 -15.76 -14.86 6.13
CA TRP A 117 -16.04 -13.81 7.11
C TRP A 117 -16.97 -14.26 8.25
N ASP A 118 -16.43 -14.24 9.46
CA ASP A 118 -17.07 -14.68 10.70
C ASP A 118 -16.99 -13.63 11.81
N GLY A 119 -16.63 -12.38 11.48
CA GLY A 119 -16.42 -11.28 12.42
C GLY A 119 -15.11 -11.35 13.21
N LYS A 120 -14.32 -12.42 13.06
CA LYS A 120 -13.09 -12.65 13.85
C LYS A 120 -11.80 -12.44 13.06
N GLY A 121 -11.87 -12.39 11.73
CA GLY A 121 -10.72 -12.07 10.88
C GLY A 121 -9.55 -13.03 11.12
N GLY A 122 -8.35 -12.47 11.29
CA GLY A 122 -7.14 -13.22 11.66
C GLY A 122 -7.00 -13.51 13.15
N ASN A 123 -7.88 -12.98 14.00
CA ASN A 123 -7.80 -13.10 15.46
C ASN A 123 -8.47 -14.38 16.01
N GLY A 124 -9.07 -15.20 15.14
CA GLY A 124 -9.68 -16.48 15.52
C GLY A 124 -10.76 -16.91 14.53
N GLY A 125 -11.53 -17.93 14.91
CA GLY A 125 -12.58 -18.49 14.06
C GLY A 125 -12.02 -19.37 12.94
N ARG A 126 -12.60 -19.27 11.74
CA ARG A 126 -12.14 -20.01 10.55
C ARG A 126 -10.72 -19.59 10.16
N LYS A 127 -9.90 -20.53 9.68
CA LYS A 127 -8.66 -20.17 8.97
C LYS A 127 -9.03 -19.48 7.65
N LYS A 128 -8.44 -18.32 7.38
CA LYS A 128 -8.76 -17.47 6.23
C LYS A 128 -7.48 -17.20 5.44
N PRO A 129 -7.46 -17.41 4.13
CA PRO A 129 -6.25 -17.21 3.35
C PRO A 129 -5.93 -15.73 3.20
N ARG A 130 -4.66 -15.37 3.36
CA ARG A 130 -4.11 -14.08 2.91
C ARG A 130 -4.32 -13.95 1.40
N PHE A 131 -4.54 -12.73 0.90
CA PHE A 131 -4.88 -12.56 -0.52
C PHE A 131 -3.64 -12.63 -1.42
N ILE A 132 -2.80 -11.58 -1.41
CA ILE A 132 -1.61 -11.46 -2.26
C ILE A 132 -0.37 -11.38 -1.38
N TYR A 133 0.56 -12.31 -1.57
CA TYR A 133 1.94 -12.14 -1.15
C TYR A 133 2.74 -11.52 -2.29
N PHE A 134 3.37 -10.37 -2.03
CA PHE A 134 4.17 -9.66 -3.02
C PHE A 134 5.58 -9.40 -2.48
N GLN A 135 6.57 -9.91 -3.21
CA GLN A 135 7.99 -9.71 -2.95
C GLN A 135 8.73 -9.53 -4.27
N ALA A 136 9.13 -8.31 -4.60
CA ALA A 136 9.78 -8.04 -5.87
C ALA A 136 10.77 -6.86 -5.79
N SER A 137 11.60 -6.75 -6.82
CA SER A 137 12.48 -5.61 -7.03
C SER A 137 12.21 -4.90 -8.35
N ASP A 138 12.31 -3.57 -8.40
CA ASP A 138 12.19 -2.77 -9.63
C ASP A 138 10.90 -3.04 -10.41
N SER A 139 9.78 -3.22 -9.71
CA SER A 139 8.56 -3.82 -10.28
C SER A 139 7.32 -2.96 -10.08
N VAL A 140 6.32 -3.17 -10.93
CA VAL A 140 5.08 -2.39 -10.93
C VAL A 140 3.86 -3.30 -10.85
N ILE A 141 2.93 -2.97 -9.97
CA ILE A 141 1.55 -3.45 -9.98
C ILE A 141 0.66 -2.25 -10.28
N THR A 142 -0.18 -2.31 -11.32
CA THR A 142 -1.03 -1.18 -11.69
C THR A 142 -2.44 -1.61 -12.07
N GLY A 143 -3.43 -0.80 -11.70
CA GLY A 143 -4.80 -0.91 -12.21
C GLY A 143 -5.60 -2.12 -11.70
N LEU A 144 -5.10 -2.90 -10.74
CA LEU A 144 -5.79 -4.11 -10.28
C LEU A 144 -7.12 -3.79 -9.59
N ARG A 145 -8.16 -4.56 -9.90
CA ARG A 145 -9.47 -4.51 -9.26
C ARG A 145 -9.67 -5.75 -8.40
N ILE A 146 -9.61 -5.57 -7.09
CA ILE A 146 -9.73 -6.62 -6.10
C ILE A 146 -11.08 -6.51 -5.40
N LYS A 147 -11.78 -7.63 -5.28
CA LYS A 147 -13.06 -7.71 -4.60
C LYS A 147 -13.04 -8.77 -3.50
N ASN A 148 -13.59 -8.40 -2.34
CA ASN A 148 -13.92 -9.32 -1.24
C ASN A 148 -12.76 -10.22 -0.81
N SER A 149 -11.63 -9.64 -0.37
CA SER A 149 -10.53 -10.41 0.22
C SER A 149 -10.99 -11.12 1.52
N PRO A 150 -10.62 -12.41 1.75
CA PRO A 150 -11.04 -13.12 2.97
C PRO A 150 -10.51 -12.52 4.27
N VAL A 151 -9.32 -11.92 4.22
CA VAL A 151 -8.61 -11.23 5.30
C VAL A 151 -7.68 -10.18 4.65
N HIS A 152 -6.51 -9.84 5.22
CA HIS A 152 -5.52 -8.92 4.65
C HIS A 152 -5.22 -9.19 3.16
N CYS A 153 -5.12 -8.10 2.40
CA CYS A 153 -5.00 -8.11 0.95
C CYS A 153 -3.55 -8.21 0.49
N PHE A 154 -2.80 -7.11 0.43
CA PHE A 154 -1.40 -7.12 0.03
C PHE A 154 -0.48 -7.26 1.23
N ALA A 155 0.28 -8.35 1.28
CA ALA A 155 1.51 -8.44 2.08
C ALA A 155 2.68 -8.02 1.18
N VAL A 156 3.10 -6.75 1.28
CA VAL A 156 4.27 -6.18 0.60
C VAL A 156 5.49 -6.40 1.49
N ASN A 157 6.23 -7.47 1.24
CA ASN A 157 7.28 -7.93 2.15
C ASN A 157 8.58 -8.23 1.42
N GLY A 158 9.69 -7.64 1.86
CA GLY A 158 10.99 -7.86 1.22
C GLY A 158 11.11 -7.21 -0.16
N CYS A 159 10.36 -6.12 -0.41
CA CYS A 159 10.37 -5.43 -1.69
C CYS A 159 11.46 -4.36 -1.77
N ASN A 160 11.97 -4.11 -2.97
CA ASN A 160 12.89 -3.01 -3.25
C ASN A 160 12.46 -2.22 -4.49
N ASN A 161 12.27 -0.91 -4.39
CA ASN A 161 11.88 -0.08 -5.53
C ASN A 161 10.65 -0.62 -6.29
N VAL A 162 9.49 -0.67 -5.63
CA VAL A 162 8.24 -1.16 -6.21
C VAL A 162 7.15 -0.11 -6.23
N HIS A 163 6.33 -0.14 -7.28
CA HIS A 163 5.22 0.77 -7.46
C HIS A 163 3.90 0.00 -7.47
N LEU A 164 2.95 0.40 -6.63
CA LEU A 164 1.59 -0.12 -6.60
C LEU A 164 0.65 1.05 -6.89
N THR A 165 0.11 1.14 -8.11
CA THR A 165 -0.66 2.31 -8.53
C THR A 165 -2.06 1.98 -9.02
N ASP A 166 -3.00 2.90 -8.83
CA ASP A 166 -4.34 2.85 -9.45
C ASP A 166 -5.12 1.57 -9.08
N ILE A 167 -4.83 0.98 -7.92
CA ILE A 167 -5.47 -0.23 -7.42
C ILE A 167 -6.81 0.12 -6.77
N SER A 168 -7.86 -0.61 -7.13
CA SER A 168 -9.17 -0.55 -6.46
C SER A 168 -9.38 -1.81 -5.64
N MET A 169 -9.55 -1.66 -4.33
CA MET A 169 -9.86 -2.76 -3.41
C MET A 169 -11.23 -2.52 -2.77
N ASP A 170 -12.18 -3.40 -3.08
CA ASP A 170 -13.56 -3.29 -2.61
C ASP A 170 -13.98 -4.48 -1.75
N ASN A 171 -13.97 -4.27 -0.44
CA ASN A 171 -14.49 -5.20 0.56
C ASN A 171 -15.78 -4.69 1.21
N ARG A 172 -16.60 -3.88 0.52
CA ARG A 172 -17.82 -3.29 1.13
C ARG A 172 -18.85 -4.31 1.60
N ASP A 173 -18.88 -5.47 0.96
CA ASP A 173 -19.76 -6.57 1.35
C ASP A 173 -19.38 -7.09 2.76
N GLY A 174 -18.13 -6.90 3.16
CA GLY A 174 -17.58 -7.26 4.47
C GLY A 174 -17.95 -6.30 5.60
N ARG A 175 -18.71 -5.22 5.37
CA ARG A 175 -18.99 -4.19 6.40
C ARG A 175 -19.51 -4.72 7.75
N VAL A 176 -20.18 -5.89 7.76
CA VAL A 176 -20.74 -6.51 8.98
C VAL A 176 -19.81 -7.57 9.58
N LYS A 177 -19.20 -8.42 8.75
CA LYS A 177 -18.47 -9.63 9.20
C LYS A 177 -17.01 -9.70 8.75
N GLY A 178 -16.61 -8.88 7.80
CA GLY A 178 -15.22 -8.72 7.40
C GLY A 178 -14.42 -8.08 8.54
N HIS A 179 -13.24 -8.63 8.80
CA HIS A 179 -12.37 -8.20 9.88
C HIS A 179 -10.91 -8.54 9.53
N ASN A 180 -9.97 -7.67 9.90
CA ASN A 180 -8.56 -7.73 9.46
C ASN A 180 -8.43 -7.84 7.93
N THR A 181 -9.19 -7.01 7.22
CA THR A 181 -9.15 -6.92 5.75
C THR A 181 -8.23 -5.78 5.31
N ASP A 182 -7.05 -5.70 5.89
CA ASP A 182 -6.05 -4.66 5.65
C ASP A 182 -5.72 -4.58 4.15
N ALA A 183 -5.52 -3.37 3.61
CA ALA A 183 -5.26 -3.23 2.18
C ALA A 183 -3.78 -3.44 1.86
N PHE A 184 -2.89 -2.63 2.44
CA PHE A 184 -1.45 -2.72 2.23
C PHE A 184 -0.70 -2.89 3.55
N ASP A 185 -0.22 -4.11 3.81
CA ASP A 185 0.71 -4.43 4.90
C ASP A 185 2.14 -4.37 4.36
N VAL A 186 2.93 -3.38 4.79
CA VAL A 186 4.33 -3.20 4.35
C VAL A 186 5.28 -3.67 5.45
N ALA A 187 6.23 -4.52 5.09
CA ALA A 187 7.31 -4.97 5.96
C ALA A 187 8.62 -5.16 5.19
N ASN A 188 9.74 -4.98 5.87
CA ASN A 188 11.10 -5.32 5.42
C ASN A 188 11.41 -4.82 4.00
N SER A 189 10.93 -3.63 3.65
CA SER A 189 10.99 -3.11 2.28
C SER A 189 11.72 -1.76 2.22
N ASP A 190 12.34 -1.46 1.08
CA ASP A 190 13.03 -0.20 0.80
C ASP A 190 12.59 0.35 -0.56
N GLY A 191 11.91 1.50 -0.59
CA GLY A 191 11.39 2.07 -1.84
C GLY A 191 10.06 1.45 -2.23
N VAL A 192 9.00 1.75 -1.48
CA VAL A 192 7.63 1.30 -1.81
C VAL A 192 6.77 2.52 -2.10
N PHE A 193 6.21 2.59 -3.31
CA PHE A 193 5.42 3.73 -3.76
C PHE A 193 3.98 3.27 -4.05
N ILE A 194 3.04 3.63 -3.18
CA ILE A 194 1.63 3.28 -3.32
C ILE A 194 0.83 4.53 -3.65
N LYS A 195 0.25 4.60 -4.85
CA LYS A 195 -0.34 5.84 -5.37
C LYS A 195 -1.70 5.66 -6.02
N ASN A 196 -2.58 6.66 -5.85
CA ASN A 196 -3.87 6.75 -6.55
C ASN A 196 -4.80 5.52 -6.33
N CYS A 197 -4.67 4.82 -5.21
CA CYS A 197 -5.49 3.67 -4.88
C CYS A 197 -6.81 4.09 -4.21
N ASP A 198 -7.87 3.33 -4.47
CA ASP A 198 -9.17 3.46 -3.80
C ASP A 198 -9.48 2.20 -2.99
N VAL A 199 -9.66 2.37 -1.69
CA VAL A 199 -9.80 1.27 -0.74
C VAL A 199 -11.09 1.42 0.05
N TYR A 200 -11.93 0.38 0.03
CA TYR A 200 -12.99 0.17 1.00
C TYR A 200 -12.74 -1.12 1.78
N ASN A 201 -12.55 -1.03 3.09
CA ASN A 201 -12.27 -2.19 3.93
C ASN A 201 -12.73 -2.04 5.39
N GLN A 202 -12.33 -2.97 6.26
CA GLN A 202 -12.69 -3.02 7.68
C GLN A 202 -11.47 -2.92 8.63
N ASP A 203 -10.26 -2.71 8.12
CA ASP A 203 -9.04 -2.58 8.92
C ASP A 203 -8.08 -1.56 8.28
N ASP A 204 -6.77 -1.60 8.53
CA ASP A 204 -5.84 -0.58 8.05
C ASP A 204 -5.86 -0.46 6.51
N CYS A 205 -5.92 0.78 6.03
CA CYS A 205 -5.71 1.07 4.61
C CYS A 205 -4.22 0.90 4.26
N LEU A 206 -3.36 1.29 5.20
CA LEU A 206 -1.92 1.07 5.16
C LEU A 206 -1.47 0.69 6.57
N ALA A 207 -0.64 -0.34 6.70
CA ALA A 207 0.07 -0.69 7.92
C ALA A 207 1.56 -0.91 7.61
N ILE A 208 2.42 0.04 8.01
CA ILE A 208 3.87 -0.09 7.85
C ILE A 208 4.48 -0.68 9.12
N ASN A 209 4.84 -1.96 9.09
CA ASN A 209 5.41 -2.67 10.24
C ASN A 209 6.93 -2.51 10.33
N SER A 210 7.62 -2.43 9.18
CA SER A 210 9.05 -2.17 9.06
C SER A 210 9.40 -1.72 7.64
N GLY A 211 10.50 -0.98 7.47
CA GLY A 211 11.00 -0.59 6.15
C GLY A 211 11.40 0.89 6.07
N ARG A 212 11.85 1.31 4.88
CA ARG A 212 12.29 2.68 4.64
C ARG A 212 11.94 3.19 3.24
N ASN A 213 12.00 4.51 3.06
CA ASN A 213 11.71 5.16 1.78
C ASN A 213 10.31 4.74 1.23
N ILE A 214 9.27 4.95 2.02
CA ILE A 214 7.91 4.53 1.69
C ILE A 214 7.06 5.76 1.40
N VAL A 215 6.37 5.77 0.25
CA VAL A 215 5.46 6.84 -0.17
C VAL A 215 4.06 6.28 -0.33
N PHE A 216 3.09 6.90 0.35
CA PHE A 216 1.67 6.64 0.21
C PHE A 216 0.95 7.92 -0.21
N GLU A 217 0.65 8.06 -1.49
CA GLU A 217 0.27 9.34 -2.09
C GLU A 217 -1.08 9.29 -2.83
N ASN A 218 -1.92 10.30 -2.63
CA ASN A 218 -3.20 10.48 -3.36
C ASN A 218 -4.17 9.29 -3.26
N ASN A 219 -4.13 8.54 -2.16
CA ASN A 219 -5.00 7.39 -1.95
C ASN A 219 -6.29 7.78 -1.20
N THR A 220 -7.38 7.08 -1.50
CA THR A 220 -8.65 7.18 -0.76
C THR A 220 -8.88 5.93 0.07
N CYS A 221 -9.08 6.12 1.38
CA CYS A 221 -9.30 5.07 2.36
C CYS A 221 -10.69 5.22 2.98
N THR A 222 -11.56 4.23 2.82
CA THR A 222 -12.94 4.27 3.31
C THR A 222 -13.28 3.09 4.22
N GLY A 223 -13.96 3.36 5.33
CA GLY A 223 -14.55 2.34 6.22
C GLY A 223 -13.60 1.74 7.26
N GLY A 224 -12.31 1.58 6.93
CA GLY A 224 -11.33 0.84 7.73
C GLY A 224 -10.80 1.52 9.01
N HIS A 225 -9.54 1.23 9.35
CA HIS A 225 -8.81 1.76 10.51
C HIS A 225 -7.82 2.88 10.16
N GLY A 226 -7.92 3.43 8.95
CA GLY A 226 -7.14 4.60 8.53
C GLY A 226 -5.74 4.24 8.02
N ILE A 227 -4.83 5.20 8.09
CA ILE A 227 -3.45 5.07 7.62
C ILE A 227 -2.54 4.92 8.85
N SER A 228 -1.88 3.77 8.97
CA SER A 228 -1.13 3.37 10.16
C SER A 228 0.36 3.18 9.89
N ILE A 229 1.20 3.79 10.74
CA ILE A 229 2.57 3.32 10.96
C ILE A 229 2.55 2.36 12.16
N GLY A 230 2.91 1.12 11.92
CA GLY A 230 2.98 0.04 12.88
C GLY A 230 1.90 -1.03 12.71
N SER A 231 1.82 -2.00 13.64
CA SER A 231 2.47 -1.95 14.95
C SER A 231 3.97 -2.24 14.87
N VAL A 232 4.80 -1.25 15.18
CA VAL A 232 6.27 -1.38 15.14
C VAL A 232 6.77 -1.92 16.48
N GLY A 233 7.72 -2.85 16.43
CA GLY A 233 8.35 -3.48 17.58
C GLY A 233 9.40 -4.50 17.12
N ASN A 234 9.80 -5.45 17.95
CA ASN A 234 10.76 -6.51 17.61
C ASN A 234 12.10 -6.01 17.04
N GLY A 235 12.59 -4.85 17.50
CA GLY A 235 13.81 -4.21 16.98
C GLY A 235 13.66 -3.61 15.58
N ALA A 236 12.44 -3.58 15.02
CA ALA A 236 12.20 -3.06 13.69
C ALA A 236 12.40 -1.55 13.60
N GLN A 237 12.67 -1.08 12.38
CA GLN A 237 12.82 0.33 12.07
C GLN A 237 11.84 0.74 10.96
N VAL A 238 11.26 1.93 11.10
CA VAL A 238 10.47 2.60 10.08
C VAL A 238 11.05 3.99 9.84
N GLU A 239 11.59 4.22 8.64
CA GLU A 239 12.31 5.45 8.33
C GLU A 239 11.87 6.07 7.00
N LYS A 240 11.91 7.41 6.89
CA LYS A 240 11.69 8.12 5.62
C LYS A 240 10.35 7.74 4.97
N VAL A 241 9.26 8.01 5.70
CA VAL A 241 7.90 7.75 5.24
C VAL A 241 7.22 9.06 4.87
N LEU A 242 6.61 9.11 3.69
CA LEU A 242 5.77 10.21 3.25
C LEU A 242 4.35 9.71 2.95
N VAL A 243 3.39 10.18 3.72
CA VAL A 243 1.96 10.02 3.43
C VAL A 243 1.43 11.38 2.97
N LYS A 244 0.95 11.49 1.73
CA LYS A 244 0.59 12.79 1.13
C LYS A 244 -0.71 12.77 0.34
N GLY A 245 -1.50 13.85 0.43
CA GLY A 245 -2.66 14.07 -0.46
C GLY A 245 -3.78 13.03 -0.29
N CYS A 246 -3.81 12.32 0.84
CA CYS A 246 -4.73 11.21 1.05
C CYS A 246 -6.04 11.66 1.69
N LYS A 247 -7.11 10.89 1.43
CA LYS A 247 -8.42 11.06 2.06
C LYS A 247 -8.76 9.84 2.89
N VAL A 248 -9.13 10.05 4.16
CA VAL A 248 -9.62 9.00 5.06
C VAL A 248 -11.07 9.31 5.43
N ALA A 249 -12.00 8.43 5.07
CA ALA A 249 -13.43 8.68 5.18
C ALA A 249 -14.18 7.53 5.86
N GLN A 250 -15.12 7.86 6.73
CA GLN A 250 -15.99 6.87 7.40
C GLN A 250 -15.22 5.76 8.13
N SER A 251 -13.95 6.03 8.47
CA SER A 251 -13.04 5.09 9.11
C SER A 251 -13.09 5.22 10.63
N THR A 252 -12.70 4.16 11.33
CA THR A 252 -12.60 4.17 12.79
C THR A 252 -11.56 5.18 13.27
N LEU A 253 -10.43 5.29 12.55
CA LEU A 253 -9.35 6.22 12.85
C LEU A 253 -8.95 6.97 11.58
N GLY A 254 -8.34 8.15 11.73
CA GLY A 254 -7.76 8.90 10.62
C GLY A 254 -6.33 8.45 10.33
N ILE A 255 -5.35 9.12 10.93
CA ILE A 255 -3.94 8.68 10.89
C ILE A 255 -3.53 8.10 12.24
N ARG A 256 -2.64 7.10 12.20
CA ARG A 256 -2.21 6.38 13.40
C ARG A 256 -0.71 6.06 13.38
N ILE A 257 -0.09 6.16 14.55
CA ILE A 257 1.20 5.53 14.84
C ILE A 257 1.00 4.63 16.08
N LYS A 258 1.41 3.36 15.98
CA LYS A 258 1.29 2.37 17.05
C LYS A 258 2.63 1.64 17.25
N THR A 259 3.24 1.78 18.43
CA THR A 259 4.42 0.97 18.81
C THR A 259 4.04 -0.04 19.89
N LYS A 260 4.61 -1.24 19.78
CA LYS A 260 4.27 -2.37 20.65
C LYS A 260 4.82 -2.15 22.06
N LYS A 261 3.97 -2.47 23.04
CA LYS A 261 4.32 -2.36 24.46
C LYS A 261 5.46 -3.33 24.79
N ASP A 262 6.45 -2.84 25.53
CA ASP A 262 7.62 -3.59 26.04
C ASP A 262 8.57 -4.15 24.98
N GLU A 263 8.43 -3.70 23.73
CA GLU A 263 9.36 -4.02 22.64
C GLU A 263 10.26 -2.82 22.31
N SER A 264 11.31 -3.05 21.53
CA SER A 264 12.20 -2.02 20.98
C SER A 264 11.91 -1.75 19.51
N CYS A 265 12.10 -0.51 19.06
CA CYS A 265 12.00 -0.13 17.65
C CYS A 265 12.55 1.29 17.40
N LEU A 266 12.57 1.73 16.14
CA LEU A 266 12.84 3.12 15.78
C LEU A 266 11.82 3.61 14.75
N LEU A 267 11.26 4.79 14.97
CA LEU A 267 10.44 5.50 13.99
C LEU A 267 11.09 6.86 13.75
N LYS A 268 11.48 7.15 12.51
CA LYS A 268 12.22 8.37 12.19
C LYS A 268 11.85 8.93 10.81
N ASP A 269 11.82 10.26 10.70
CA ASP A 269 11.59 10.97 9.43
C ASP A 269 10.25 10.54 8.79
N ILE A 270 9.15 10.71 9.53
CA ILE A 270 7.80 10.35 9.11
C ILE A 270 7.01 11.63 8.86
N THR A 271 6.41 11.76 7.69
CA THR A 271 5.61 12.93 7.31
C THR A 271 4.19 12.50 6.91
N PHE A 272 3.20 13.12 7.52
CA PHE A 272 1.82 13.17 7.06
C PHE A 272 1.53 14.57 6.56
N ASP A 273 1.26 14.73 5.27
CA ASP A 273 1.04 16.01 4.62
C ASP A 273 -0.24 16.01 3.79
N ASP A 274 -1.02 17.10 3.86
CA ASP A 274 -2.27 17.26 3.12
C ASP A 274 -3.23 16.06 3.23
N ILE A 275 -3.63 15.74 4.47
CA ILE A 275 -4.55 14.62 4.74
C ILE A 275 -5.94 15.15 5.09
N VAL A 276 -6.96 14.68 4.37
CA VAL A 276 -8.37 15.03 4.61
C VAL A 276 -9.07 13.90 5.37
N LEU A 277 -9.59 14.22 6.55
CA LEU A 277 -10.37 13.32 7.39
C LEU A 277 -11.87 13.64 7.25
N LYS A 278 -12.70 12.63 6.99
CA LYS A 278 -14.15 12.82 6.89
C LYS A 278 -14.91 11.78 7.72
N ASN A 279 -15.70 12.24 8.68
CA ASN A 279 -16.58 11.39 9.50
C ASN A 279 -15.82 10.23 10.18
N ILE A 280 -14.70 10.55 10.83
CA ILE A 280 -13.88 9.58 11.55
C ILE A 280 -14.58 9.18 12.85
N LYS A 281 -14.67 7.87 13.15
CA LYS A 281 -15.55 7.39 14.24
C LYS A 281 -14.97 7.53 15.64
N LYS A 282 -13.70 7.17 15.84
CA LYS A 282 -13.08 7.11 17.18
C LYS A 282 -12.02 8.17 17.38
N ARG A 283 -11.00 8.25 16.51
CA ARG A 283 -9.89 9.21 16.70
C ARG A 283 -9.36 9.75 15.38
N GLY A 284 -9.24 11.07 15.26
CA GLY A 284 -8.69 11.70 14.06
C GLY A 284 -7.19 11.42 13.90
N ILE A 285 -6.40 11.85 14.88
CA ILE A 285 -4.95 11.58 14.95
C ILE A 285 -4.67 10.77 16.23
N ASN A 286 -4.05 9.59 16.10
CA ASN A 286 -3.78 8.71 17.23
C ASN A 286 -2.34 8.18 17.24
N ILE A 287 -1.53 8.62 18.19
CA ILE A 287 -0.12 8.19 18.34
C ILE A 287 0.03 7.52 19.70
N GLN A 288 0.39 6.24 19.74
CA GLN A 288 0.45 5.48 20.99
C GLN A 288 1.67 4.54 21.09
N GLY A 289 2.29 4.52 22.27
CA GLY A 289 3.48 3.73 22.58
C GLY A 289 3.28 2.50 23.48
N ASN A 290 2.02 2.08 23.65
CA ASN A 290 1.62 0.98 24.55
C ASN A 290 0.72 -0.04 23.85
N TYR A 291 0.89 -0.26 22.54
CA TYR A 291 -0.02 -1.09 21.74
C TYR A 291 0.12 -2.59 22.04
N LYS A 292 -1.02 -3.28 22.17
CA LYS A 292 -1.20 -4.73 22.00
C LYS A 292 -2.45 -4.96 21.15
N ASN A 293 -2.60 -6.14 20.54
CA ASN A 293 -3.79 -6.48 19.74
C ASN A 293 -5.08 -6.49 20.58
N SER A 294 -4.99 -6.75 21.89
CA SER A 294 -6.11 -6.64 22.84
C SER A 294 -6.45 -5.19 23.24
N GLY A 295 -5.72 -4.20 22.73
CA GLY A 295 -5.83 -2.79 23.10
C GLY A 295 -4.60 -2.28 23.86
N PRO A 296 -4.50 -0.95 24.09
CA PRO A 296 -3.38 -0.36 24.81
C PRO A 296 -3.34 -0.80 26.27
N THR A 297 -2.16 -1.12 26.79
CA THR A 297 -1.98 -1.61 28.19
C THR A 297 -0.90 -0.83 28.92
N GLY A 298 -1.24 -0.25 30.07
CA GLY A 298 -0.28 0.45 30.94
C GLY A 298 0.38 1.68 30.29
N PRO A 299 1.46 2.21 30.90
CA PRO A 299 2.22 3.33 30.33
C PRO A 299 3.02 2.93 29.08
N PRO A 300 3.28 3.86 28.14
CA PRO A 300 4.08 3.62 26.95
C PRO A 300 5.53 3.24 27.27
N SER A 301 6.15 2.45 26.40
CA SER A 301 7.55 2.05 26.54
C SER A 301 8.50 3.06 25.88
N PRO A 302 9.65 3.38 26.50
CA PRO A 302 10.60 4.37 25.97
C PRO A 302 11.49 3.82 24.84
N ASN A 303 11.49 2.51 24.63
CA ASN A 303 12.40 1.78 23.73
C ASN A 303 12.04 1.89 22.24
N CYS A 304 11.03 2.68 21.92
CA CYS A 304 10.54 2.95 20.58
C CYS A 304 10.49 4.47 20.33
N PRO A 305 11.65 5.15 20.24
CA PRO A 305 11.69 6.58 19.92
C PRO A 305 10.97 6.91 18.62
N ILE A 306 10.21 8.01 18.65
CA ILE A 306 9.57 8.61 17.47
C ILE A 306 10.21 9.97 17.22
N GLN A 307 11.07 10.05 16.21
CA GLN A 307 11.92 11.21 15.91
C GLN A 307 11.49 11.85 14.59
N ASN A 308 11.57 13.18 14.50
CA ASN A 308 11.35 13.91 13.26
C ASN A 308 9.98 13.60 12.62
N LEU A 309 8.91 13.58 13.43
CA LEU A 309 7.54 13.42 12.96
C LEU A 309 6.99 14.77 12.48
N VAL A 310 6.50 14.82 11.25
CA VAL A 310 5.84 15.98 10.67
C VAL A 310 4.37 15.67 10.46
N ILE A 311 3.50 16.39 11.17
CA ILE A 311 2.06 16.46 10.88
C ILE A 311 1.81 17.82 10.24
N ASN A 312 1.49 17.86 8.95
CA ASN A 312 1.23 19.10 8.23
C ASN A 312 -0.10 19.03 7.47
N ASN A 313 -0.90 20.09 7.56
CA ASN A 313 -2.17 20.22 6.84
C ASN A 313 -3.11 19.00 6.99
N VAL A 314 -3.10 18.36 8.16
CA VAL A 314 -4.04 17.27 8.48
C VAL A 314 -5.32 17.89 9.03
N ARG A 315 -6.44 17.74 8.30
CA ARG A 315 -7.67 18.50 8.56
C ARG A 315 -8.93 17.66 8.38
N GLY A 316 -10.00 18.05 9.06
CA GLY A 316 -11.31 17.41 8.87
C GLY A 316 -12.10 17.21 10.16
N ASN A 317 -13.00 16.24 10.14
CA ASN A 317 -13.94 16.01 11.24
C ASN A 317 -13.92 14.58 11.81
N VAL A 318 -14.13 14.51 13.12
CA VAL A 318 -14.39 13.30 13.90
C VAL A 318 -15.84 13.36 14.38
N ASP A 319 -16.50 12.21 14.43
CA ASP A 319 -17.84 12.06 15.01
C ASP A 319 -17.82 12.51 16.48
N SER A 320 -18.93 13.06 16.97
CA SER A 320 -19.03 13.71 18.28
C SER A 320 -18.65 12.82 19.47
N LYS A 321 -18.82 11.50 19.35
CA LYS A 321 -18.44 10.50 20.37
C LYS A 321 -16.94 10.18 20.38
N GLY A 322 -16.20 10.63 19.38
CA GLY A 322 -14.77 10.42 19.21
C GLY A 322 -13.91 11.54 19.80
N THR A 323 -12.60 11.40 19.59
CA THR A 323 -11.55 12.33 20.04
C THR A 323 -10.82 12.90 18.83
N ASN A 324 -10.57 14.20 18.79
CA ASN A 324 -9.85 14.82 17.66
C ASN A 324 -8.41 14.30 17.55
N ILE A 325 -7.65 14.44 18.64
CA ILE A 325 -6.22 14.12 18.71
C ILE A 325 -5.94 13.42 20.04
N ALA A 326 -5.20 12.31 20.00
CA ALA A 326 -4.69 11.60 21.17
C ALA A 326 -3.24 11.18 20.95
N VAL A 327 -2.36 11.53 21.88
CA VAL A 327 -0.94 11.15 21.87
C VAL A 327 -0.57 10.56 23.23
N TRP A 328 0.01 9.38 23.25
CA TRP A 328 0.57 8.82 24.48
C TRP A 328 1.81 7.99 24.19
N VAL A 329 2.97 8.64 24.34
CA VAL A 329 4.29 8.06 24.05
C VAL A 329 5.25 8.35 25.18
N ALA A 330 6.36 7.63 25.25
CA ALA A 330 7.38 7.82 26.28
C ALA A 330 8.64 8.53 25.75
N ASN A 331 8.88 8.46 24.45
CA ASN A 331 10.11 8.97 23.84
C ASN A 331 9.80 9.56 22.46
N ALA A 332 9.75 10.89 22.39
CA ALA A 332 9.46 11.64 21.18
C ALA A 332 10.33 12.90 21.12
N SER A 333 10.83 13.24 19.94
CA SER A 333 11.66 14.42 19.73
C SER A 333 11.52 15.00 18.33
N ASN A 334 11.76 16.31 18.21
CA ASN A 334 11.82 17.05 16.95
C ASN A 334 10.55 16.93 16.08
N TRP A 335 9.37 17.06 16.68
CA TRP A 335 8.13 17.02 15.91
C TRP A 335 7.75 18.41 15.38
N PHE A 336 7.09 18.43 14.22
CA PHE A 336 6.38 19.57 13.68
C PHE A 336 4.88 19.26 13.63
N TRP A 337 4.04 20.25 13.97
CA TRP A 337 2.59 20.02 14.06
C TRP A 337 1.75 21.18 13.51
N ASN A 338 0.95 20.88 12.51
CA ASN A 338 -0.05 21.74 11.92
C ASN A 338 -1.27 20.89 11.53
N SER A 339 -2.34 20.96 12.32
CA SER A 339 -3.56 20.19 12.09
C SER A 339 -4.82 20.98 12.45
N ARG A 340 -5.91 20.74 11.73
CA ARG A 340 -7.26 21.27 12.03
C ARG A 340 -8.29 20.14 12.03
N VAL A 341 -8.29 19.35 13.10
CA VAL A 341 -9.22 18.23 13.30
C VAL A 341 -10.24 18.59 14.37
N THR A 342 -11.54 18.52 14.03
CA THR A 342 -12.63 19.05 14.86
C THR A 342 -13.79 18.05 14.99
N GLY A 343 -14.79 18.39 15.81
CA GLY A 343 -16.05 17.64 15.93
C GLY A 343 -16.10 16.65 17.09
N GLY A 344 -15.01 15.92 17.35
CA GLY A 344 -14.93 15.01 18.49
C GLY A 344 -15.02 15.76 19.83
N LYS A 345 -15.85 15.25 20.74
CA LYS A 345 -16.11 15.86 22.06
C LYS A 345 -15.46 15.09 23.21
N ARG A 346 -14.95 13.88 22.96
CA ARG A 346 -14.28 13.10 23.99
C ARG A 346 -12.84 13.59 24.14
N GLU A 347 -12.52 14.09 25.32
CA GLU A 347 -11.18 14.56 25.64
C GLU A 347 -10.28 13.39 26.05
N LEU A 348 -9.12 13.26 25.41
CA LEU A 348 -8.03 12.40 25.87
C LEU A 348 -6.77 13.25 25.94
N PRO A 349 -5.98 13.11 27.02
CA PRO A 349 -4.78 13.91 27.19
C PRO A 349 -3.72 13.51 26.16
N CYS A 350 -2.88 14.47 25.78
CA CYS A 350 -1.60 14.17 25.17
C CYS A 350 -0.52 14.05 26.24
N LYS A 351 0.23 12.96 26.20
CA LYS A 351 1.31 12.64 27.13
C LYS A 351 2.56 12.24 26.36
N GLY A 352 3.70 12.82 26.75
CA GLY A 352 5.01 12.58 26.13
C GLY A 352 5.21 13.26 24.78
N VAL A 353 4.45 14.32 24.49
CA VAL A 353 4.74 15.20 23.35
C VAL A 353 6.05 15.95 23.61
N PRO A 354 6.87 16.25 22.57
CA PRO A 354 8.07 17.06 22.72
C PRO A 354 7.80 18.42 23.38
N ALA A 355 8.78 18.92 24.13
CA ALA A 355 8.68 20.19 24.85
C ALA A 355 8.46 21.37 23.87
N GLY A 356 7.65 22.35 24.30
CA GLY A 356 7.36 23.55 23.50
C GLY A 356 6.28 23.37 22.43
N MET A 357 5.70 22.18 22.28
CA MET A 357 4.60 21.96 21.33
C MET A 357 3.22 22.28 21.94
N ASP A 358 2.46 23.15 21.28
CA ASP A 358 1.04 23.37 21.57
C ASP A 358 0.16 22.49 20.65
N ILE A 359 -0.01 21.23 21.04
CA ILE A 359 -0.98 20.34 20.37
C ILE A 359 -2.31 20.45 21.10
N LYS A 360 -3.35 20.91 20.39
CA LYS A 360 -4.72 20.98 20.91
C LYS A 360 -5.35 19.60 21.05
N CYS A 361 -4.89 18.85 22.05
CA CYS A 361 -5.36 17.51 22.35
C CYS A 361 -6.67 17.57 23.13
N GLY A 362 -7.62 16.73 22.73
CA GLY A 362 -8.92 16.60 23.39
C GLY A 362 -9.85 17.81 23.35
N LYS A 363 -9.36 19.04 23.23
CA LYS A 363 -10.18 20.26 23.32
C LYS A 363 -11.18 20.35 22.18
N ALA A 364 -12.44 20.61 22.53
CA ALA A 364 -13.37 21.25 21.61
C ALA A 364 -12.72 22.58 21.15
N ALA A 365 -12.60 22.77 19.84
CA ALA A 365 -12.13 24.02 19.26
C ALA A 365 -13.18 25.11 19.41
#